data_AF-A0A1S9S1P4-F1
#
_entry.id   AF-A0A1S9S1P4-F1
#
_cell.length_a   1.000
_cell.length_b   1.000
_cell.length_c   1.000
_cell.angle_alpha   90.00
_cell.angle_beta   90.00
_cell.angle_gamma   90.00
#
_symmetry.space_group_name_H-M   'P 1'
#
loop_
_entity.id
_entity.type
_entity.pdbx_description
1 polymer ?
#
loop_
_entity_poly.entity_id
_entity_poly.type
_entity_poly.pdbx_seq_one_letter_code
_entity_poly.pdbx_strand_id
1 'polypeptide(L)'
;MMGMWVTREKSAQERAKELHKKLISCIYEQRDNWAVSEDYGTAGKSPHICVSDSPVWPLATYQGILLQMIFSLLQSQDPPNLDLASNLTELPSQLLRALVRSCCKRNILFYPSILSQFDNGENPEVFVWVGIEEVKRFALSLYRICQRVRLHDPRELDEVPDHSGRALSCRSGRHLLSLADLRFALPDSDELWHMTSGLAAKLAGRSAAYADANTEEHWISHAARLLQPQGEQFRWI
;
A
#
# COMPACT_ATOMS: atom_id res chain seq x y z
N MET A 1 -2.01 13.02 -17.60
CA MET A 1 -3.16 13.22 -16.68
C MET A 1 -2.85 14.26 -15.60
N MET A 2 -2.01 13.96 -14.61
CA MET A 2 -1.65 14.92 -13.53
C MET A 2 -1.15 16.27 -14.06
N GLY A 3 -0.22 16.25 -15.03
CA GLY A 3 0.28 17.49 -15.66
C GLY A 3 -0.83 18.34 -16.30
N MET A 4 -1.81 17.70 -16.95
CA MET A 4 -2.97 18.39 -17.55
C MET A 4 -3.95 18.93 -16.51
N TRP A 5 -4.06 18.27 -15.35
CA TRP A 5 -4.88 18.76 -14.25
C TRP A 5 -4.30 20.02 -13.60
N VAL A 6 -2.97 20.04 -13.47
CA VAL A 6 -2.22 21.12 -12.81
C VAL A 6 -2.24 22.43 -13.62
N THR A 7 -2.44 22.39 -14.95
CA THR A 7 -2.50 23.61 -15.78
C THR A 7 -3.69 24.51 -15.45
N ARG A 8 -4.72 23.99 -14.76
CA ARG A 8 -5.99 24.68 -14.43
C ARG A 8 -6.78 25.20 -15.64
N GLU A 9 -6.40 24.80 -16.84
CA GLU A 9 -7.17 25.07 -18.06
C GLU A 9 -8.36 24.11 -18.10
N LYS A 10 -9.58 24.64 -18.22
CA LYS A 10 -10.82 23.83 -18.20
C LYS A 10 -10.79 22.67 -19.20
N SER A 11 -10.38 22.95 -20.44
CA SER A 11 -10.27 21.94 -21.51
C SER A 11 -9.27 20.82 -21.17
N ALA A 12 -8.17 21.15 -20.49
CA ALA A 12 -7.14 20.21 -20.11
C ALA A 12 -7.58 19.37 -18.89
N GLN A 13 -8.27 20.00 -17.94
CA GLN A 13 -8.85 19.32 -16.78
C GLN A 13 -9.95 18.35 -17.17
N GLU A 14 -10.85 18.72 -18.08
CA GLU A 14 -11.88 17.83 -18.62
C GLU A 14 -11.27 16.59 -19.29
N ARG A 15 -10.29 16.79 -20.19
CA ARG A 15 -9.55 15.68 -20.79
C ARG A 15 -8.81 14.82 -19.75
N ALA A 16 -8.29 15.42 -18.68
CA ALA A 16 -7.66 14.67 -17.60
C ALA A 16 -8.67 13.79 -16.85
N LYS A 17 -9.88 14.29 -16.58
CA LYS A 17 -10.99 13.52 -15.98
C LYS A 17 -11.43 12.36 -16.88
N GLU A 18 -11.59 12.60 -18.19
CA GLU A 18 -11.94 11.56 -19.15
C GLU A 18 -10.88 10.45 -19.22
N LEU A 19 -9.61 10.84 -19.33
CA LEU A 19 -8.49 9.90 -19.33
C LEU A 19 -8.46 9.08 -18.03
N HIS A 20 -8.74 9.71 -16.89
CA HIS A 20 -8.81 9.03 -15.60
C HIS A 20 -9.92 7.99 -15.53
N LYS A 21 -11.13 8.37 -15.94
CA LYS A 21 -12.26 7.45 -16.00
C LYS A 21 -11.94 6.23 -16.87
N LYS A 22 -11.33 6.46 -18.04
CA LYS A 22 -10.92 5.38 -18.93
C LYS A 22 -9.84 4.48 -18.30
N LEU A 23 -8.80 5.06 -17.71
CA LEU A 23 -7.72 4.29 -17.08
C LEU A 23 -8.22 3.47 -15.89
N ILE A 24 -9.08 4.01 -15.02
CA ILE A 24 -9.69 3.23 -13.93
C ILE A 24 -10.45 2.02 -14.49
N SER A 25 -11.29 2.21 -15.52
CA SER A 25 -12.05 1.11 -16.14
C SER A 25 -11.11 0.03 -16.67
N CYS A 26 -10.09 0.42 -17.46
CA CYS A 26 -9.14 -0.52 -18.03
C CYS A 26 -8.35 -1.27 -16.94
N ILE A 27 -7.91 -0.59 -15.88
CA ILE A 27 -7.20 -1.22 -14.75
C ILE A 27 -8.09 -2.24 -14.06
N TYR A 28 -9.38 -1.92 -13.88
CA TYR A 28 -10.34 -2.81 -13.25
C TYR A 28 -10.66 -4.04 -14.10
N GLU A 29 -10.84 -3.86 -15.41
CA GLU A 29 -11.02 -4.95 -16.37
C GLU A 29 -9.79 -5.89 -16.40
N GLN A 30 -8.59 -5.34 -16.17
CA GLN A 30 -7.34 -6.09 -16.12
C GLN A 30 -7.02 -6.65 -14.71
N ARG A 31 -7.95 -6.59 -13.75
CA ARG A 31 -7.68 -7.00 -12.36
C ARG A 31 -7.17 -8.42 -12.22
N ASP A 32 -7.65 -9.34 -13.05
CA ASP A 32 -7.30 -10.75 -12.96
C ASP A 32 -5.82 -11.00 -13.31
N ASN A 33 -5.16 -10.04 -13.97
CA ASN A 33 -3.74 -10.11 -14.33
C ASN A 33 -2.81 -9.61 -13.22
N TRP A 34 -3.29 -8.78 -12.29
CA TRP A 34 -2.43 -8.16 -11.26
C TRP A 34 -2.87 -8.45 -9.81
N ALA A 35 -4.16 -8.72 -9.59
CA ALA A 35 -4.72 -9.01 -8.28
C ALA A 35 -4.49 -10.49 -7.93
N VAL A 36 -4.31 -10.78 -6.64
CA VAL A 36 -4.14 -12.17 -6.18
C VAL A 36 -5.51 -12.81 -5.96
N SER A 37 -5.81 -13.85 -6.76
CA SER A 37 -7.04 -14.66 -6.65
C SER A 37 -7.19 -15.29 -5.25
N GLU A 38 -8.42 -15.66 -4.88
CA GLU A 38 -8.73 -16.30 -3.60
C GLU A 38 -8.15 -17.72 -3.47
N ASP A 39 -7.91 -18.40 -4.59
CA ASP A 39 -7.45 -19.80 -4.62
C ASP A 39 -5.97 -20.02 -4.28
N TYR A 40 -5.19 -18.95 -4.10
CA TYR A 40 -3.76 -19.08 -3.75
C TYR A 40 -3.54 -19.72 -2.35
N GLY A 41 -4.59 -19.91 -1.56
CA GLY A 41 -4.55 -20.49 -0.22
C GLY A 41 -5.06 -21.93 -0.08
N THR A 42 -5.62 -22.54 -1.12
CA THR A 42 -6.32 -23.85 -1.04
C THR A 42 -5.79 -24.93 -2.00
N ALA A 43 -4.92 -24.58 -2.95
CA ALA A 43 -4.22 -25.59 -3.74
C ALA A 43 -3.19 -26.31 -2.86
N GLY A 44 -3.46 -27.58 -2.55
CA GLY A 44 -2.62 -28.44 -1.73
C GLY A 44 -1.13 -28.36 -2.12
N LYS A 45 -0.29 -28.26 -1.10
CA LYS A 45 1.16 -28.41 -1.18
C LYS A 45 1.50 -29.68 -1.97
N SER A 46 1.92 -29.53 -3.22
CA SER A 46 2.80 -30.54 -3.83
C SER A 46 4.18 -30.41 -3.16
N PRO A 47 4.85 -31.51 -2.73
CA PRO A 47 6.04 -31.42 -1.86
C PRO A 47 7.33 -30.96 -2.56
N HIS A 48 7.25 -30.50 -3.82
CA HIS A 48 8.39 -29.99 -4.57
C HIS A 48 8.09 -28.57 -5.07
N ILE A 49 8.16 -27.59 -4.18
CA ILE A 49 8.28 -26.19 -4.58
C ILE A 49 9.70 -25.76 -4.27
N CYS A 50 10.49 -25.66 -5.34
CA CYS A 50 11.78 -24.99 -5.33
C CYS A 50 11.57 -23.55 -4.81
N VAL A 51 12.48 -23.07 -3.97
CA VAL A 51 12.42 -21.74 -3.30
C VAL A 51 12.41 -20.55 -4.30
N SER A 52 12.47 -20.81 -5.61
CA SER A 52 12.70 -19.84 -6.68
C SER A 52 11.45 -19.29 -7.40
N ASP A 53 10.22 -19.71 -7.06
CA ASP A 53 9.01 -19.33 -7.84
C ASP A 53 8.06 -18.39 -7.06
N SER A 54 8.59 -17.51 -6.22
CA SER A 54 7.76 -16.40 -5.71
C SER A 54 7.53 -15.41 -6.86
N PRO A 55 6.30 -15.20 -7.34
CA PRO A 55 6.06 -14.36 -8.50
C PRO A 55 6.48 -12.92 -8.21
N VAL A 56 7.31 -12.36 -9.10
CA VAL A 56 7.75 -10.96 -9.07
C VAL A 56 6.56 -10.05 -8.85
N TRP A 57 6.68 -9.10 -7.93
CA TRP A 57 5.61 -8.18 -7.62
C TRP A 57 5.37 -7.21 -8.78
N PRO A 58 4.12 -6.99 -9.22
CA PRO A 58 3.81 -5.99 -10.24
C PRO A 58 3.79 -4.57 -9.62
N LEU A 59 4.92 -4.17 -9.01
CA LEU A 59 5.05 -2.96 -8.21
C LEU A 59 4.70 -1.70 -9.01
N ALA A 60 5.17 -1.61 -10.26
CA ALA A 60 4.84 -0.50 -11.16
C ALA A 60 3.33 -0.39 -11.41
N THR A 61 2.63 -1.52 -11.56
CA THR A 61 1.16 -1.54 -11.69
C THR A 61 0.51 -1.05 -10.40
N TYR A 62 0.98 -1.52 -9.24
CA TYR A 62 0.46 -1.11 -7.93
C TYR A 62 0.65 0.39 -7.66
N GLN A 63 1.82 0.94 -7.98
CA GLN A 63 2.08 2.38 -7.95
C GLN A 63 1.18 3.14 -8.93
N GLY A 64 1.00 2.63 -10.15
CA GLY A 64 0.08 3.20 -11.14
C GLY A 64 -1.37 3.28 -10.64
N ILE A 65 -1.86 2.22 -10.00
CA ILE A 65 -3.18 2.19 -9.35
C ILE A 65 -3.25 3.24 -8.24
N LEU A 66 -2.24 3.30 -7.36
CA LEU A 66 -2.18 4.27 -6.27
C LEU A 66 -2.21 5.72 -6.78
N LEU A 67 -1.51 6.01 -7.89
CA LEU A 67 -1.56 7.30 -8.56
C LEU A 67 -2.97 7.64 -9.06
N GLN A 68 -3.72 6.66 -9.60
CA GLN A 68 -5.12 6.88 -9.95
C GLN A 68 -5.95 7.21 -8.70
N MET A 69 -5.73 6.53 -7.57
CA MET A 69 -6.46 6.82 -6.33
C MET A 69 -6.17 8.24 -5.83
N ILE A 70 -4.90 8.66 -5.85
CA ILE A 70 -4.50 10.03 -5.52
C ILE A 70 -5.22 11.03 -6.44
N PHE A 71 -5.28 10.76 -7.74
CA PHE A 71 -5.97 11.63 -8.68
C PHE A 71 -7.49 11.69 -8.43
N SER A 72 -8.14 10.58 -8.07
CA SER A 72 -9.55 10.56 -7.66
C SER A 72 -9.80 11.47 -6.45
N LEU A 73 -8.90 11.44 -5.46
CA LEU A 73 -8.98 12.31 -4.29
C LEU A 73 -8.80 13.79 -4.64
N LEU A 74 -7.83 14.11 -5.49
CA LEU A 74 -7.57 15.49 -5.93
C LEU A 74 -8.75 16.10 -6.71
N GLN A 75 -9.49 15.29 -7.47
CA GLN A 75 -10.70 15.74 -8.16
C GLN A 75 -11.88 15.98 -7.21
N SER A 76 -11.90 15.32 -6.06
CA SER A 76 -13.00 15.35 -5.10
C SER A 76 -12.86 16.48 -4.07
N GLN A 77 -11.80 17.30 -4.16
CA GLN A 77 -11.62 18.47 -3.30
C GLN A 77 -12.50 19.64 -3.78
N ASP A 78 -13.75 19.65 -3.31
CA ASP A 78 -14.54 20.87 -3.18
C ASP A 78 -13.99 21.74 -2.01
N PRO A 79 -14.26 23.07 -1.98
CA PRO A 79 -13.75 23.99 -0.93
C PRO A 79 -14.03 23.47 0.50
N PRO A 80 -13.27 23.94 1.50
CA PRO A 80 -12.87 23.16 2.67
C PRO A 80 -14.04 22.89 3.62
N ASN A 81 -14.83 21.87 3.30
CA ASN A 81 -15.59 21.17 4.32
C ASN A 81 -14.57 20.39 5.15
N LEU A 82 -14.61 20.60 6.46
CA LEU A 82 -13.71 20.04 7.49
C LEU A 82 -13.68 18.50 7.57
N ASP A 83 -14.23 17.80 6.58
CA ASP A 83 -14.19 16.36 6.53
C ASP A 83 -12.84 15.90 5.97
N LEU A 84 -11.94 15.48 6.87
CA LEU A 84 -10.60 15.01 6.51
C LEU A 84 -10.61 13.73 5.66
N ALA A 85 -11.76 13.05 5.58
CA ALA A 85 -11.90 11.82 4.84
C ALA A 85 -12.74 12.06 3.57
N SER A 86 -12.16 11.74 2.41
CA SER A 86 -12.83 11.89 1.13
C SER A 86 -13.57 10.61 0.74
N ASN A 87 -14.73 10.77 0.13
CA ASN A 87 -15.48 9.65 -0.44
C ASN A 87 -14.89 9.31 -1.81
N LEU A 88 -14.48 8.06 -2.00
CA LEU A 88 -14.18 7.54 -3.32
C LEU A 88 -15.46 7.04 -3.98
N THR A 89 -15.58 7.23 -5.30
CA THR A 89 -16.63 6.57 -6.08
C THR A 89 -16.44 5.05 -6.04
N GLU A 90 -17.48 4.32 -6.46
CA GLU A 90 -17.53 2.85 -6.31
C GLU A 90 -16.32 2.14 -6.94
N LEU A 91 -15.99 2.46 -8.20
CA LEU A 91 -14.95 1.75 -8.94
C LEU A 91 -13.53 1.98 -8.36
N PRO A 92 -13.09 3.22 -8.05
CA PRO A 92 -11.87 3.44 -7.27
C PRO A 92 -11.85 2.72 -5.92
N SER A 93 -12.98 2.68 -5.22
CA SER A 93 -13.09 1.98 -3.92
C SER A 93 -12.88 0.48 -4.06
N GLN A 94 -13.42 -0.14 -5.12
CA GLN A 94 -13.20 -1.56 -5.43
C GLN A 94 -11.73 -1.83 -5.79
N LEU A 95 -11.11 -0.97 -6.61
CA LEU A 95 -9.69 -1.08 -6.95
C LEU A 95 -8.77 -0.96 -5.73
N LEU A 96 -9.03 0.01 -4.85
CA LEU A 96 -8.24 0.19 -3.62
C LEU A 96 -8.33 -1.05 -2.73
N ARG A 97 -9.53 -1.64 -2.56
CA ARG A 97 -9.71 -2.89 -1.82
C ARG A 97 -8.94 -4.05 -2.44
N ALA A 98 -9.02 -4.21 -3.76
CA ALA A 98 -8.30 -5.26 -4.48
C ALA A 98 -6.78 -5.09 -4.38
N LEU A 99 -6.29 -3.85 -4.45
CA LEU A 99 -4.87 -3.51 -4.27
C LEU A 99 -4.39 -3.87 -2.87
N VAL A 100 -5.07 -3.37 -1.83
CA VAL A 100 -4.71 -3.66 -0.43
C VAL A 100 -4.69 -5.16 -0.17
N ARG A 101 -5.74 -5.88 -0.60
CA ARG A 101 -5.82 -7.34 -0.46
C ARG A 101 -4.63 -8.04 -1.14
N SER A 102 -4.26 -7.59 -2.33
CA SER A 102 -3.13 -8.16 -3.08
C SER A 102 -1.80 -7.88 -2.41
N CYS A 103 -1.57 -6.67 -1.89
CA CYS A 103 -0.38 -6.32 -1.12
C CYS A 103 -0.25 -7.17 0.15
N CYS A 104 -1.35 -7.37 0.88
CA CYS A 104 -1.37 -8.22 2.07
C CYS A 104 -1.04 -9.68 1.72
N LYS A 105 -1.72 -10.26 0.71
CA LYS A 105 -1.48 -11.65 0.28
C LYS A 105 -0.04 -11.89 -0.21
N ARG A 106 0.57 -10.89 -0.86
CA ARG A 106 1.97 -10.96 -1.34
C ARG A 106 3.00 -10.61 -0.25
N ASN A 107 2.56 -10.28 0.97
CA ASN A 107 3.43 -9.83 2.07
C ASN A 107 4.31 -8.61 1.72
N ILE A 108 3.82 -7.69 0.88
CA ILE A 108 4.55 -6.48 0.50
C ILE A 108 4.77 -5.54 1.70
N LEU A 109 3.96 -5.66 2.74
CA LEU A 109 4.03 -4.88 3.97
C LEU A 109 4.97 -5.50 5.03
N PHE A 110 5.81 -6.46 4.65
CA PHE A 110 6.66 -7.22 5.57
C PHE A 110 8.11 -7.25 5.11
N TYR A 111 9.01 -6.70 5.93
CA TYR A 111 10.41 -6.47 5.55
C TYR A 111 11.14 -7.73 5.03
N PRO A 112 11.08 -8.91 5.68
CA PRO A 112 11.72 -10.11 5.14
C PRO A 112 11.26 -10.49 3.74
N SER A 113 9.97 -10.31 3.43
CA SER A 113 9.45 -10.54 2.08
C SER A 113 9.96 -9.48 1.09
N ILE A 114 10.07 -8.21 1.51
CA ILE A 114 10.66 -7.15 0.69
C ILE A 114 12.13 -7.47 0.39
N LEU A 115 12.91 -7.83 1.41
CA LEU A 115 14.32 -8.16 1.26
C LEU A 115 14.51 -9.34 0.29
N SER A 116 13.73 -10.41 0.43
CA SER A 116 13.81 -11.58 -0.45
C SER A 116 13.45 -11.32 -1.92
N GLN A 117 12.81 -10.19 -2.26
CA GLN A 117 12.54 -9.84 -3.66
C GLN A 117 13.78 -9.27 -4.37
N PHE A 118 14.72 -8.69 -3.61
CA PHE A 118 15.84 -7.95 -4.17
C PHE A 118 17.20 -8.55 -3.82
N ASP A 119 17.33 -9.19 -2.65
CA ASP A 119 18.57 -9.78 -2.19
C ASP A 119 18.76 -11.21 -2.71
N ASN A 120 19.24 -11.30 -3.95
CA ASN A 120 19.59 -12.55 -4.62
C ASN A 120 21.11 -12.78 -4.66
N GLY A 121 21.91 -12.00 -3.91
CA GLY A 121 23.39 -12.07 -3.90
C GLY A 121 24.11 -11.54 -5.15
N GLU A 122 23.41 -11.41 -6.29
CA GLU A 122 23.98 -10.92 -7.55
C GLU A 122 23.76 -9.41 -7.78
N ASN A 123 22.77 -8.83 -7.10
CA ASN A 123 22.38 -7.44 -7.30
C ASN A 123 23.33 -6.48 -6.56
N PRO A 124 23.86 -5.44 -7.24
CA PRO A 124 24.56 -4.35 -6.57
C PRO A 124 23.77 -3.78 -5.39
N GLU A 125 24.44 -3.49 -4.27
CA GLU A 125 23.82 -2.99 -3.03
C GLU A 125 22.90 -1.78 -3.26
N VAL A 126 23.26 -0.90 -4.20
CA VAL A 126 22.45 0.26 -4.57
C VAL A 126 21.09 -0.14 -5.15
N PHE A 127 21.00 -1.19 -5.96
CA PHE A 127 19.74 -1.65 -6.51
C PHE A 127 18.87 -2.35 -5.45
N VAL A 128 19.50 -3.13 -4.57
CA VAL A 128 18.81 -3.75 -3.43
C VAL A 128 18.21 -2.67 -2.53
N TRP A 129 19.00 -1.66 -2.17
CA TRP A 129 18.53 -0.54 -1.36
C TRP A 129 17.40 0.24 -2.04
N VAL A 130 17.56 0.62 -3.31
CA VAL A 130 16.52 1.36 -4.06
C VAL A 130 15.22 0.56 -4.11
N GLY A 131 15.28 -0.74 -4.40
CA GLY A 131 14.09 -1.60 -4.46
C GLY A 131 13.37 -1.70 -3.11
N ILE A 132 14.11 -1.93 -2.03
CA ILE A 132 13.56 -1.95 -0.67
C ILE A 132 12.87 -0.62 -0.36
N GLU A 133 13.57 0.49 -0.58
CA GLU A 133 13.10 1.83 -0.24
C GLU A 133 11.91 2.28 -1.10
N GLU A 134 11.85 1.85 -2.35
CA GLU A 134 10.70 2.05 -3.23
C GLU A 134 9.46 1.35 -2.69
N VAL A 135 9.58 0.08 -2.27
CA VAL A 135 8.47 -0.68 -1.70
C VAL A 135 7.99 -0.07 -0.39
N LYS A 136 8.90 0.32 0.52
CA LYS A 136 8.52 0.97 1.78
C LYS A 136 7.76 2.28 1.54
N ARG A 137 8.24 3.13 0.63
CA ARG A 137 7.58 4.40 0.26
C ARG A 137 6.21 4.16 -0.37
N PHE A 138 6.09 3.16 -1.24
CA PHE A 138 4.81 2.74 -1.81
C PHE A 138 3.83 2.28 -0.72
N ALA A 139 4.25 1.36 0.16
CA ALA A 139 3.43 0.82 1.24
C ALA A 139 2.95 1.91 2.21
N LEU A 140 3.84 2.83 2.58
CA LEU A 140 3.50 3.97 3.44
C LEU A 140 2.51 4.92 2.75
N SER A 141 2.65 5.14 1.45
CA SER A 141 1.73 5.96 0.66
C SER A 141 0.35 5.30 0.55
N LEU A 142 0.31 3.98 0.33
CA LEU A 142 -0.93 3.19 0.32
C LEU A 142 -1.65 3.28 1.66
N TYR A 143 -0.92 3.13 2.77
CA TYR A 143 -1.47 3.31 4.12
C TYR A 143 -2.09 4.70 4.28
N ARG A 144 -1.37 5.78 3.91
CA ARG A 144 -1.88 7.16 4.00
C ARG A 144 -3.18 7.38 3.22
N ILE A 145 -3.30 6.76 2.05
CA ILE A 145 -4.53 6.82 1.25
C ILE A 145 -5.66 6.06 1.94
N CYS A 146 -5.40 4.88 2.50
CA CYS A 146 -6.40 4.11 3.26
C CYS A 146 -6.89 4.85 4.51
N GLN A 147 -6.07 5.72 5.11
CA GLN A 147 -6.48 6.57 6.23
C GLN A 147 -7.40 7.72 5.80
N ARG A 148 -7.27 8.21 4.55
CA ARG A 148 -8.00 9.37 4.04
C ARG A 148 -9.30 9.03 3.31
N VAL A 149 -9.52 7.75 3.01
CA VAL A 149 -10.69 7.31 2.24
C VAL A 149 -11.74 6.75 3.20
N ARG A 150 -12.98 7.27 3.10
CA ARG A 150 -14.14 6.51 3.58
C ARG A 150 -14.58 5.58 2.48
N LEU A 151 -14.67 4.30 2.81
CA LEU A 151 -15.19 3.32 1.90
C LEU A 151 -16.66 3.12 2.19
N HIS A 152 -17.48 3.23 1.15
CA HIS A 152 -18.86 2.79 1.21
C HIS A 152 -18.88 1.30 1.55
N ASP A 153 -19.56 0.91 2.63
CA ASP A 153 -19.91 -0.48 2.88
C ASP A 153 -21.33 -0.71 2.34
N PRO A 154 -21.53 -1.58 1.32
CA PRO A 154 -22.87 -1.92 0.86
C PRO A 154 -23.68 -2.72 1.89
N ARG A 155 -23.07 -3.18 3.00
CA ARG A 155 -23.70 -4.12 3.95
C ARG A 155 -24.40 -3.49 5.16
N GLU A 156 -24.45 -2.16 5.28
CA GLU A 156 -25.08 -1.49 6.44
C GLU A 156 -26.62 -1.61 6.53
N LEU A 157 -27.27 -2.44 5.69
CA LEU A 157 -28.71 -2.67 5.73
C LEU A 157 -29.15 -4.07 6.19
N ASP A 158 -28.23 -4.99 6.52
CA ASP A 158 -28.62 -6.37 6.87
C ASP A 158 -27.61 -7.05 7.82
N GLU A 159 -27.56 -6.64 9.10
CA GLU A 159 -26.75 -7.35 10.12
C GLU A 159 -27.59 -8.34 10.93
N VAL A 160 -27.34 -9.64 10.69
CA VAL A 160 -27.49 -10.71 11.69
C VAL A 160 -26.08 -11.05 12.19
N PRO A 161 -25.82 -11.14 13.51
CA PRO A 161 -24.47 -11.35 14.03
C PRO A 161 -24.10 -12.83 13.96
N ASP A 162 -23.11 -13.17 13.12
CA ASP A 162 -22.61 -14.54 13.02
C ASP A 162 -21.30 -14.73 13.79
N HIS A 163 -21.31 -15.70 14.72
CA HIS A 163 -20.23 -16.01 15.64
C HIS A 163 -19.30 -17.08 15.04
N SER A 164 -18.45 -16.68 14.10
CA SER A 164 -17.41 -17.57 13.55
C SER A 164 -16.11 -16.78 13.39
N GLY A 165 -15.14 -17.13 14.24
CA GLY A 165 -13.84 -16.48 14.33
C GLY A 165 -12.92 -16.85 13.16
N ARG A 166 -12.08 -15.87 12.80
CA ARG A 166 -10.96 -15.92 11.85
C ARG A 166 -11.22 -15.47 10.40
N ALA A 167 -12.26 -14.68 10.17
CA ALA A 167 -12.23 -13.71 9.08
C ALA A 167 -11.23 -12.60 9.44
N LEU A 168 -10.47 -12.11 8.46
CA LEU A 168 -9.67 -10.88 8.54
C LEU A 168 -10.40 -9.85 9.39
N SER A 169 -9.71 -9.15 10.28
CA SER A 169 -10.30 -8.09 11.11
C SER A 169 -10.78 -6.90 10.24
N CYS A 170 -11.80 -7.13 9.43
CA CYS A 170 -12.73 -6.16 8.89
C CYS A 170 -13.84 -6.00 9.93
N ARG A 171 -13.47 -5.71 11.18
CA ARG A 171 -14.44 -5.27 12.18
C ARG A 171 -14.80 -3.82 11.81
N SER A 172 -16.00 -3.65 11.26
CA SER A 172 -16.85 -2.46 11.38
C SER A 172 -16.13 -1.11 11.21
N GLY A 173 -16.22 -0.51 10.02
CA GLY A 173 -15.87 0.90 9.78
C GLY A 173 -14.41 1.34 9.98
N ARG A 174 -13.48 0.42 10.28
CA ARG A 174 -12.07 0.74 10.55
C ARG A 174 -11.21 0.51 9.30
N HIS A 175 -10.37 1.49 8.98
CA HIS A 175 -9.49 1.63 7.81
C HIS A 175 -8.97 0.32 7.17
N LEU A 176 -8.87 0.28 5.83
CA LEU A 176 -8.38 -0.89 5.07
C LEU A 176 -6.99 -1.41 5.47
N LEU A 177 -6.15 -0.50 5.97
CA LEU A 177 -4.82 -0.78 6.46
C LEU A 177 -4.63 -0.03 7.77
N SER A 178 -4.06 -0.70 8.75
CA SER A 178 -3.66 -0.13 10.03
C SER A 178 -2.13 0.06 10.08
N LEU A 179 -1.65 0.83 11.06
CA LEU A 179 -0.20 0.90 11.32
C LEU A 179 0.38 -0.46 11.71
N ALA A 180 -0.41 -1.36 12.31
CA ALA A 180 0.03 -2.68 12.72
C ALA A 180 0.38 -3.59 11.53
N ASP A 181 -0.16 -3.29 10.35
CA ASP A 181 0.12 -4.04 9.11
C ASP A 181 1.50 -3.69 8.50
N LEU A 182 2.07 -2.53 8.84
CA LEU A 182 3.36 -2.05 8.32
C LEU A 182 4.53 -2.63 9.14
N ARG A 183 5.01 -3.81 8.73
CA ARG A 183 6.08 -4.57 9.41
C ARG A 183 7.44 -4.35 8.74
N PHE A 184 7.87 -3.10 8.71
CA PHE A 184 9.17 -2.64 8.23
C PHE A 184 9.49 -1.31 8.92
N ALA A 185 10.76 -0.91 8.99
CA ALA A 185 11.14 0.38 9.57
C ALA A 185 10.79 1.55 8.64
N LEU A 186 10.79 2.78 9.14
CA LEU A 186 10.54 3.96 8.31
C LEU A 186 11.49 4.00 7.09
N PRO A 187 11.03 4.51 5.93
CA PRO A 187 11.92 4.74 4.80
C PRO A 187 13.11 5.63 5.20
N ASP A 188 14.27 5.39 4.59
CA ASP A 188 15.49 6.17 4.77
C ASP A 188 15.30 7.63 4.32
N SER A 189 16.28 8.49 4.62
CA SER A 189 16.20 9.92 4.33
C SER A 189 15.95 10.24 2.85
N ASP A 190 15.12 11.26 2.62
CA ASP A 190 14.84 11.73 1.26
C ASP A 190 16.09 12.33 0.58
N GLU A 191 17.09 12.74 1.35
CA GLU A 191 18.39 13.17 0.81
C GLU A 191 19.12 12.04 0.06
N LEU A 192 19.13 10.83 0.62
CA LEU A 192 19.74 9.67 -0.06
C LEU A 192 18.90 9.27 -1.27
N TRP A 193 17.57 9.30 -1.14
CA TRP A 193 16.64 8.96 -2.23
C TRP A 193 16.74 9.90 -3.44
N HIS A 194 16.94 11.20 -3.20
CA HIS A 194 17.06 12.22 -4.26
C HIS A 194 18.49 12.43 -4.77
N MET A 195 19.45 11.62 -4.31
CA MET A 195 20.84 11.75 -4.69
C MET A 195 21.04 11.42 -6.18
N THR A 196 21.49 12.39 -6.97
CA THR A 196 21.68 12.23 -8.42
C THR A 196 22.99 11.52 -8.79
N SER A 197 23.97 11.51 -7.89
CA SER A 197 25.29 10.89 -8.11
C SER A 197 25.94 10.47 -6.80
N GLY A 198 26.77 9.43 -6.81
CA GLY A 198 27.53 9.00 -5.62
C GLY A 198 26.74 8.15 -4.61
N LEU A 199 25.49 7.80 -4.93
CA LEU A 199 24.67 6.94 -4.07
C LEU A 199 25.34 5.58 -3.81
N ALA A 200 25.87 4.94 -4.85
CA ALA A 200 26.58 3.68 -4.72
C ALA A 200 27.79 3.78 -3.78
N ALA A 201 28.57 4.87 -3.85
CA ALA A 201 29.71 5.09 -2.96
C ALA A 201 29.28 5.35 -1.51
N LYS A 202 28.14 6.04 -1.31
CA LYS A 202 27.55 6.29 0.02
C LYS A 202 26.93 5.04 0.65
N LEU A 203 26.48 4.09 -0.17
CA LEU A 203 25.88 2.83 0.27
C LEU A 203 26.89 1.70 0.42
N ALA A 204 28.04 1.79 -0.24
CA ALA A 204 29.09 0.78 -0.20
C ALA A 204 29.43 0.38 1.24
N GLY A 205 29.22 -0.90 1.57
CA GLY A 205 29.54 -1.45 2.89
C GLY A 205 28.51 -1.12 3.98
N ARG A 206 27.36 -0.56 3.63
CA ARG A 206 26.23 -0.30 4.56
C ARG A 206 25.20 -1.43 4.57
N SER A 207 25.49 -2.58 3.96
CA SER A 207 24.59 -3.74 3.91
C SER A 207 24.03 -4.14 5.28
N ALA A 208 24.93 -4.34 6.25
CA ALA A 208 24.55 -4.63 7.63
C ALA A 208 23.73 -3.49 8.26
N ALA A 209 24.10 -2.23 7.99
CA ALA A 209 23.48 -1.08 8.63
C ALA A 209 21.99 -0.91 8.28
N TYR A 210 21.56 -1.18 7.04
CA TYR A 210 20.13 -1.11 6.71
C TYR A 210 19.36 -2.36 7.18
N ALA A 211 20.01 -3.53 7.29
CA ALA A 211 19.40 -4.71 7.88
C ALA A 211 19.15 -4.50 9.39
N ASP A 212 20.14 -3.97 10.11
CA ASP A 212 20.05 -3.62 11.53
C ASP A 212 18.96 -2.57 11.78
N ALA A 213 18.88 -1.55 10.92
CA ALA A 213 17.84 -0.53 10.98
C ALA A 213 16.42 -1.07 10.69
N ASN A 214 16.28 -2.29 10.15
CA ASN A 214 15.00 -2.94 9.84
C ASN A 214 14.69 -4.15 10.74
N THR A 215 15.31 -4.22 11.92
CA THR A 215 14.91 -5.14 12.99
C THR A 215 13.47 -4.86 13.48
N GLU A 216 12.80 -5.86 14.06
CA GLU A 216 11.39 -5.74 14.48
C GLU A 216 11.16 -4.60 15.48
N GLU A 217 12.15 -4.28 16.31
CA GLU A 217 12.11 -3.18 17.27
C GLU A 217 11.91 -1.81 16.60
N HIS A 218 12.36 -1.67 15.35
CA HIS A 218 12.28 -0.43 14.58
C HIS A 218 11.08 -0.40 13.61
N TRP A 219 10.24 -1.44 13.58
CA TRP A 219 9.09 -1.47 12.66
C TRP A 219 8.02 -0.46 13.04
N ILE A 220 7.36 0.11 12.02
CA ILE A 220 6.22 1.03 12.20
C ILE A 220 5.09 0.38 13.01
N SER A 221 4.86 -0.92 12.82
CA SER A 221 3.89 -1.70 13.59
C SER A 221 4.18 -1.73 15.09
N HIS A 222 5.42 -1.52 15.53
CA HIS A 222 5.76 -1.39 16.94
C HIS A 222 5.17 -0.10 17.54
N ALA A 223 5.30 1.04 16.84
CA ALA A 223 4.67 2.29 17.26
C ALA A 223 3.13 2.17 17.34
N ALA A 224 2.52 1.37 16.46
CA ALA A 224 1.09 1.10 16.51
C ALA A 224 0.66 0.44 17.83
N ARG A 225 1.47 -0.48 18.37
CA ARG A 225 1.20 -1.16 19.65
C ARG A 225 1.22 -0.16 20.82
N LEU A 226 2.10 0.84 20.76
CA LEU A 226 2.18 1.90 21.77
C LEU A 226 0.98 2.87 21.72
N LEU A 227 0.42 3.08 20.53
CA LEU A 227 -0.73 3.98 20.32
C LEU A 227 -2.08 3.28 20.54
N GLN A 228 -2.11 1.96 20.67
CA GLN A 228 -3.34 1.24 21.03
C GLN A 228 -3.61 1.43 22.53
N PRO A 229 -4.78 1.96 22.93
CA PRO A 229 -5.13 2.10 24.33
C PRO A 229 -5.16 0.70 24.95
N GLN A 230 -4.28 0.45 25.92
CA GLN A 230 -4.23 -0.80 26.69
C GLN A 230 -5.43 -0.91 27.62
N GLY A 231 -6.66 -1.02 27.13
CA GLY A 231 -7.84 -1.36 27.95
C GLY A 231 -8.15 -0.45 29.16
N GLU A 232 -7.38 0.61 29.41
CA GLU A 232 -7.65 1.58 30.45
C GLU A 232 -8.71 2.51 29.89
N GLN A 233 -9.95 2.29 30.34
CA GLN A 233 -10.99 3.30 30.29
C GLN A 233 -10.38 4.59 30.83
N PHE A 234 -10.13 5.55 29.95
CA PHE A 234 -9.91 6.94 30.34
C PHE A 234 -11.18 7.38 31.10
N ARG A 235 -11.13 7.28 32.42
CA ARG A 235 -12.11 7.90 33.31
C ARG A 235 -11.80 9.39 33.31
N TRP A 236 -12.51 10.13 32.48
CA TRP A 236 -12.66 11.55 32.73
C TRP A 236 -13.26 11.71 34.13
N ILE A 237 -12.53 12.41 35.00
CA ILE A 237 -13.03 12.91 36.28
C ILE A 237 -14.14 13.92 35.98
#